data_AF-A0A2I0QQ50-F1
#
_entry.id   AF-A0A2I0QQ50-F1
#
_cell.length_a   1.000
_cell.length_b   1.000
_cell.length_c   1.000
_cell.angle_alpha   90.00
_cell.angle_beta   90.00
_cell.angle_gamma   90.00
#
_symmetry.space_group_name_H-M   'P 1'
#
loop_
_entity.id
_entity.type
_entity.pdbx_description
1 polymer ?
#
loop_
_entity_poly.entity_id
_entity_poly.type
_entity_poly.pdbx_seq_one_letter_code
_entity_poly.pdbx_strand_id
1 'polypeptide(L)'
;DKIREILKPLEDKYGTIYEGIEKIASDNTNVEILSCEDTLLENLVGLINKNVKAKKVEVSGFVMLKSYDADGVERIKKIFKMADAKNVTITYIGAPVYKIDVISDEYKTAEKKLKTISEKILNAAKEMNCTARYAKEVTELLQHEK
;
A
#
# COMPACT_ATOMS: atom_id res chain seq x y z
N ASP A 1 6.49 39.01 11.02
CA ASP A 1 5.93 37.83 11.71
C ASP A 1 6.83 36.65 11.37
N LYS A 2 7.79 36.31 12.25
CA LYS A 2 8.92 35.41 11.93
C LYS A 2 8.47 34.02 11.46
N ILE A 3 7.36 33.52 12.01
CA ILE A 3 6.80 32.21 11.65
C ILE A 3 6.35 32.21 10.18
N ARG A 4 5.72 33.29 9.73
CA ARG A 4 5.25 33.40 8.35
C ARG A 4 6.42 33.42 7.36
N GLU A 5 7.54 34.05 7.69
CA GLU A 5 8.73 34.05 6.83
C GLU A 5 9.37 32.66 6.71
N ILE A 6 9.40 31.89 7.81
CA ILE A 6 9.91 30.51 7.80
C ILE A 6 9.03 29.60 6.94
N LEU A 7 7.70 29.76 6.99
CA LEU A 7 6.76 28.89 6.28
C LEU A 7 6.46 29.33 4.84
N LYS A 8 6.78 30.57 4.47
CA LYS A 8 6.55 31.11 3.12
C LYS A 8 7.08 30.22 1.98
N PRO A 9 8.26 29.56 2.08
CA PRO A 9 8.74 28.68 1.02
C PRO A 9 7.81 27.50 0.70
N LEU A 10 6.98 27.06 1.67
CA LEU A 10 5.96 26.04 1.44
C LEU A 10 4.81 26.58 0.59
N GLU A 11 4.35 27.80 0.89
CA GLU A 11 3.30 28.48 0.14
C GLU A 11 3.77 28.76 -1.29
N ASP A 12 4.98 29.28 -1.46
CA ASP A 12 5.56 29.61 -2.77
C ASP A 12 5.72 28.37 -3.68
N LYS A 13 6.05 27.20 -3.11
CA LYS A 13 6.25 25.96 -3.89
C LYS A 13 4.98 25.14 -4.09
N TYR A 14 4.12 25.06 -3.07
CA TYR A 14 2.99 24.13 -3.05
C TYR A 14 1.62 24.83 -3.11
N GLY A 15 1.59 26.16 -3.22
CA GLY A 15 0.36 26.96 -3.32
C GLY A 15 -0.18 27.38 -1.96
N THR A 16 -0.20 26.47 -0.98
CA THR A 16 -0.59 26.77 0.40
C THR A 16 0.38 26.18 1.42
N ILE A 17 0.48 26.81 2.60
CA ILE A 17 1.25 26.26 3.72
C ILE A 17 0.75 24.86 4.09
N TYR A 18 -0.58 24.66 4.07
CA TYR A 18 -1.18 23.37 4.39
C TYR A 18 -0.75 22.27 3.40
N GLU A 19 -0.76 22.55 2.10
CA GLU A 19 -0.28 21.59 1.09
C GLU A 19 1.21 21.28 1.26
N GLY A 20 2.04 22.27 1.59
CA GLY A 20 3.45 22.03 1.89
C GLY A 20 3.66 21.17 3.14
N ILE A 21 2.85 21.37 4.18
CA ILE A 21 2.83 20.51 5.37
C ILE A 21 2.41 19.07 5.00
N GLU A 22 1.39 18.89 4.15
CA GLU A 22 1.01 17.56 3.64
C GLU A 22 2.18 16.89 2.89
N LYS A 23 2.98 17.65 2.14
CA LYS A 23 4.16 17.13 1.44
C LYS A 23 5.28 16.73 2.38
N ILE A 24 5.53 17.50 3.45
CA ILE A 24 6.48 17.10 4.50
C ILE A 24 6.01 15.83 5.21
N ALA A 25 4.71 15.70 5.48
CA ALA A 25 4.14 14.50 6.10
C ALA A 25 4.28 13.24 5.21
N SER A 26 4.25 13.41 3.89
CA SER A 26 4.48 12.33 2.92
C SER A 26 5.96 11.99 2.75
N ASP A 27 6.83 13.01 2.76
CA ASP A 27 8.27 12.86 2.60
C ASP A 27 8.98 13.96 3.40
N ASN A 28 9.59 13.56 4.51
CA ASN A 28 10.24 14.44 5.48
C ASN A 28 11.36 15.30 4.87
N THR A 29 11.97 14.88 3.74
CA THR A 29 13.03 15.65 3.09
C THR A 29 12.53 17.00 2.56
N ASN A 30 11.23 17.14 2.32
CA ASN A 30 10.64 18.43 1.91
C ASN A 30 10.78 19.52 2.98
N VAL A 31 11.14 19.19 4.22
CA VAL A 31 11.38 20.19 5.27
C VAL A 31 12.62 21.05 4.98
N GLU A 32 13.56 20.56 4.17
CA GLU A 32 14.82 21.24 3.81
C GLU A 32 14.61 22.55 3.03
N ILE A 33 13.41 22.78 2.49
CA ILE A 33 13.06 24.06 1.86
C ILE A 33 12.93 25.20 2.87
N LEU A 34 12.75 24.86 4.16
CA LEU A 34 12.64 25.83 5.24
C LEU A 34 14.04 26.21 5.72
N SER A 35 14.29 27.51 5.83
CA SER A 35 15.55 28.03 6.35
C SER A 35 15.43 28.30 7.86
N CYS A 36 15.63 27.26 8.68
CA CYS A 36 15.71 27.39 10.13
C CYS A 36 16.69 26.39 10.76
N GLU A 37 16.93 26.54 12.06
CA GLU A 37 17.84 25.67 12.82
C GLU A 37 17.37 24.21 12.82
N ASP A 38 18.31 23.26 12.74
CA ASP A 38 18.02 21.82 12.65
C ASP A 38 17.09 21.33 13.76
N THR A 39 17.29 21.82 14.99
CA THR A 39 16.44 21.45 16.14
C THR A 39 14.98 21.86 15.94
N LEU A 40 14.73 22.97 15.25
CA LEU A 40 13.37 23.43 14.94
C LEU A 40 12.76 22.60 13.80
N LEU A 41 13.55 22.26 12.77
CA LEU A 41 13.12 21.39 11.67
C LEU A 41 12.71 20.00 12.19
N GLU A 42 13.52 19.39 13.04
CA GLU A 42 13.23 18.08 13.65
C GLU A 42 11.93 18.10 14.46
N ASN A 43 11.76 19.11 15.31
CA ASN A 43 10.54 19.28 16.11
C ASN A 43 9.31 19.48 15.23
N LEU A 44 9.43 20.27 14.16
CA LEU A 44 8.36 20.50 13.20
C LEU A 44 7.97 19.20 12.47
N VAL A 45 8.94 18.44 11.97
CA VAL A 45 8.71 17.14 11.32
C VAL A 45 8.03 16.16 12.29
N GLY A 46 8.46 16.14 13.55
CA GLY A 46 7.83 15.33 14.59
C GLY A 46 6.36 15.69 14.82
N LEU A 47 6.06 17.00 14.90
CA LEU A 47 4.69 17.49 15.04
C LEU A 47 3.83 17.19 13.81
N ILE A 48 4.38 17.38 12.61
CA ILE A 48 3.68 17.10 11.35
C ILE A 48 3.34 15.62 11.28
N ASN A 49 4.31 14.72 11.49
CA ASN A 49 4.06 13.27 11.44
C ASN A 49 3.05 12.79 12.50
N LYS A 50 2.99 13.47 13.64
CA LYS A 50 2.01 13.16 14.69
C LYS A 50 0.59 13.61 14.35
N ASN A 51 0.43 14.74 13.66
CA ASN A 51 -0.87 15.41 13.48
C ASN A 51 -1.41 15.35 12.04
N VAL A 52 -0.56 15.09 11.05
CA VAL A 52 -0.89 15.12 9.63
C VAL A 52 -0.72 13.72 9.08
N LYS A 53 -1.84 13.06 8.78
CA LYS A 53 -1.81 11.76 8.11
C LYS A 53 -1.52 11.96 6.64
N ALA A 54 -0.41 11.40 6.16
CA ALA A 54 -0.16 11.29 4.73
C ALA A 54 -1.37 10.63 4.06
N LYS A 55 -1.88 11.25 2.98
CA LYS A 55 -2.95 10.67 2.17
C LYS A 55 -2.42 9.36 1.58
N LYS A 56 -3.02 8.25 1.97
CA LYS A 56 -2.75 6.94 1.38
C LYS A 56 -3.98 6.48 0.63
N VAL A 57 -3.73 5.72 -0.43
CA VAL A 57 -4.76 5.00 -1.17
C VAL A 57 -4.64 3.52 -0.85
N GLU A 58 -5.79 2.86 -0.84
CA GLU A 58 -5.90 1.41 -0.76
C GLU A 58 -6.45 0.92 -2.09
N VAL A 59 -5.80 -0.09 -2.68
CA VAL A 59 -6.34 -0.83 -3.82
C VAL A 59 -6.48 -2.29 -3.44
N SER A 60 -7.59 -2.87 -3.83
CA SER A 60 -7.91 -4.27 -3.57
C SER A 60 -7.89 -5.11 -4.84
N GLY A 61 -7.61 -6.39 -4.67
CA GLY A 61 -7.86 -7.44 -5.65
C GLY A 61 -8.18 -8.74 -4.93
N PHE A 62 -8.64 -9.74 -5.68
CA PHE A 62 -9.07 -11.02 -5.11
C PHE A 62 -8.32 -12.15 -5.79
N VAL A 63 -7.89 -13.12 -4.99
CA VAL A 63 -7.31 -14.37 -5.48
C VAL A 63 -8.15 -15.53 -4.98
N MET A 64 -8.51 -16.41 -5.90
CA MET A 64 -9.02 -17.73 -5.60
C MET A 64 -7.86 -18.72 -5.58
N LEU A 65 -7.68 -19.47 -4.50
CA LEU A 65 -6.69 -20.56 -4.39
C LEU A 65 -7.37 -21.84 -3.92
N LYS A 66 -7.22 -22.90 -4.71
CA LYS A 66 -7.80 -24.21 -4.46
C LYS A 66 -6.76 -25.31 -4.62
N SER A 67 -6.72 -26.25 -3.69
CA SER A 67 -5.96 -27.49 -3.79
C SER A 67 -6.84 -28.65 -3.32
N TYR A 68 -6.74 -29.78 -4.02
CA TYR A 68 -7.45 -31.02 -3.67
C TYR A 68 -6.55 -32.01 -2.93
N ASP A 69 -5.28 -31.65 -2.72
CA ASP A 69 -4.33 -32.49 -1.99
C ASP A 69 -4.59 -32.39 -0.47
N ALA A 70 -4.22 -33.44 0.27
CA ALA A 70 -4.38 -33.49 1.71
C ALA A 70 -3.60 -32.38 2.45
N ASP A 71 -2.51 -31.87 1.85
CA ASP A 71 -1.68 -30.79 2.37
C ASP A 71 -2.00 -29.41 1.76
N GLY A 72 -3.14 -29.26 1.07
CA GLY A 72 -3.50 -28.05 0.33
C GLY A 72 -3.49 -26.75 1.15
N VAL A 73 -3.95 -26.80 2.40
CA VAL A 73 -3.93 -25.64 3.32
C VAL A 73 -2.50 -25.19 3.61
N GLU A 74 -1.57 -26.12 3.82
CA GLU A 74 -0.17 -25.82 4.10
C GLU A 74 0.53 -25.23 2.87
N ARG A 75 0.17 -25.69 1.66
CA ARG A 75 0.66 -25.09 0.41
C ARG A 75 0.18 -23.65 0.25
N ILE A 76 -1.11 -23.39 0.49
CA ILE A 76 -1.68 -22.04 0.42
C ILE A 76 -0.99 -21.09 1.41
N LYS A 77 -0.75 -21.52 2.65
CA LYS A 77 0.01 -20.73 3.62
C LYS A 77 1.43 -20.41 3.14
N LYS A 78 2.13 -21.37 2.53
CA LYS A 78 3.47 -21.16 1.96
C LYS A 78 3.45 -20.14 0.82
N ILE A 79 2.45 -20.21 -0.07
CA ILE A 79 2.26 -19.24 -1.16
C ILE A 79 2.12 -17.82 -0.61
N PHE A 80 1.26 -17.63 0.39
CA PHE A 80 1.09 -16.30 1.01
C PHE A 80 2.34 -15.81 1.72
N LYS A 81 3.07 -16.71 2.38
CA LYS A 81 4.36 -16.36 3.00
C LYS A 81 5.39 -15.92 1.96
N MET A 82 5.39 -16.51 0.76
CA MET A 82 6.24 -16.06 -0.34
C MET A 82 5.78 -14.71 -0.90
N ALA A 83 4.47 -14.42 -0.86
CA ALA A 83 3.89 -13.17 -1.33
C ALA A 83 3.89 -12.04 -0.29
N ASP A 84 4.38 -12.29 0.92
CA ASP A 84 4.43 -11.29 1.99
C ASP A 84 5.31 -10.10 1.60
N ALA A 85 4.79 -8.89 1.84
CA ALA A 85 5.45 -7.64 1.47
C ALA A 85 4.91 -6.48 2.32
N LYS A 86 5.78 -5.48 2.56
CA LYS A 86 5.39 -4.26 3.30
C LYS A 86 4.18 -3.58 2.65
N ASN A 87 3.21 -3.11 3.43
CA ASN A 87 1.98 -2.47 2.97
C ASN A 87 1.09 -3.36 2.08
N VAL A 88 1.20 -4.68 2.21
CA VAL A 88 0.31 -5.66 1.58
C VAL A 88 -0.35 -6.46 2.69
N THR A 89 -1.67 -6.60 2.63
CA THR A 89 -2.44 -7.42 3.57
C THR A 89 -3.22 -8.46 2.79
N ILE A 90 -3.12 -9.73 3.18
CA ILE A 90 -3.90 -10.81 2.58
C ILE A 90 -4.91 -11.30 3.61
N THR A 91 -6.19 -11.12 3.31
CA THR A 91 -7.30 -11.44 4.22
C THR A 91 -8.09 -12.62 3.68
N TYR A 92 -8.34 -13.60 4.54
CA TYR A 92 -9.25 -14.70 4.23
C TYR A 92 -10.70 -14.20 4.28
N ILE A 93 -11.39 -14.24 3.15
CA ILE A 93 -12.81 -13.84 3.04
C ILE A 93 -13.72 -15.06 3.19
N GLY A 94 -13.29 -16.19 2.64
CA GLY A 94 -14.00 -17.46 2.71
C GLY A 94 -13.48 -18.38 1.62
N ALA A 95 -13.20 -19.64 1.93
CA ALA A 95 -12.57 -20.55 0.98
C ALA A 95 -13.46 -20.72 -0.26
N PRO A 96 -12.87 -20.74 -1.48
CA PRO A 96 -11.43 -20.65 -1.79
C PRO A 96 -10.88 -19.23 -2.03
N VAL A 97 -11.54 -18.17 -1.58
CA VAL A 97 -11.26 -16.75 -1.92
C VAL A 97 -10.55 -15.97 -0.81
N TYR A 98 -9.57 -15.18 -1.23
CA TYR A 98 -8.73 -14.31 -0.39
C TYR A 98 -8.65 -12.91 -1.01
N LYS A 99 -8.73 -11.86 -0.18
CA LYS A 99 -8.59 -10.46 -0.58
C LYS A 99 -7.14 -10.02 -0.38
N ILE A 100 -6.60 -9.29 -1.35
CA ILE A 100 -5.28 -8.67 -1.32
C ILE A 100 -5.49 -7.17 -1.28
N ASP A 101 -5.04 -6.52 -0.22
CA ASP A 101 -5.10 -5.07 -0.04
C ASP A 101 -3.69 -4.49 -0.09
N VAL A 102 -3.50 -3.46 -0.91
CA VAL A 102 -2.23 -2.76 -1.07
C VAL A 102 -2.40 -1.29 -0.74
N ILE A 103 -1.59 -0.81 0.22
CA ILE A 103 -1.58 0.58 0.65
C ILE A 103 -0.37 1.30 0.06
N SER A 104 -0.59 2.45 -0.58
CA SER A 104 0.46 3.28 -1.17
C SER A 104 0.10 4.77 -1.16
N ASP A 105 1.04 5.63 -1.53
CA ASP A 105 0.81 7.08 -1.60
C ASP A 105 0.02 7.51 -2.85
N GLU A 106 0.06 6.71 -3.93
CA GLU A 106 -0.69 6.96 -5.17
C GLU A 106 -1.23 5.68 -5.81
N TYR A 107 -2.32 5.80 -6.57
CA TYR A 107 -3.01 4.66 -7.20
C TYR A 107 -2.11 3.89 -8.16
N LYS A 108 -1.28 4.57 -8.96
CA LYS A 108 -0.41 3.89 -9.95
C LYS A 108 0.58 2.95 -9.28
N THR A 109 1.22 3.41 -8.20
CA THR A 109 2.15 2.60 -7.41
C THR A 109 1.44 1.45 -6.73
N ALA A 110 0.25 1.69 -6.19
CA ALA A 110 -0.59 0.68 -5.55
C ALA A 110 -1.00 -0.43 -6.55
N GLU A 111 -1.51 -0.06 -7.73
CA GLU A 111 -1.92 -0.98 -8.79
C GLU A 111 -0.76 -1.82 -9.32
N LYS A 112 0.39 -1.19 -9.59
CA LYS A 112 1.59 -1.90 -10.04
C LYS A 112 2.00 -2.96 -9.02
N LYS A 113 2.00 -2.61 -7.74
CA LYS A 113 2.37 -3.51 -6.65
C LYS A 113 1.36 -4.63 -6.45
N LEU A 114 0.05 -4.32 -6.49
CA LEU A 114 -1.02 -5.33 -6.46
C LEU A 114 -0.83 -6.34 -7.58
N LYS A 115 -0.61 -5.88 -8.82
CA LYS A 115 -0.35 -6.75 -9.97
C LYS A 115 0.86 -7.67 -9.74
N THR A 116 1.99 -7.13 -9.28
CA THR A 116 3.21 -7.92 -9.00
C THR A 116 2.97 -8.98 -7.93
N ILE A 117 2.25 -8.66 -6.85
CA ILE A 117 1.92 -9.61 -5.80
C ILE A 117 0.98 -10.71 -6.31
N SER A 118 -0.07 -10.33 -7.03
CA SER A 118 -1.01 -11.29 -7.62
C SER A 118 -0.30 -12.25 -8.58
N GLU A 119 0.57 -11.76 -9.46
CA GLU A 119 1.37 -12.61 -10.35
C GLU A 119 2.29 -13.56 -9.58
N LYS A 120 2.92 -13.08 -8.49
CA LYS A 120 3.75 -13.93 -7.62
C LYS A 120 2.93 -15.05 -6.97
N ILE A 121 1.72 -14.75 -6.50
CA ILE A 121 0.81 -15.74 -5.93
C ILE A 121 0.40 -16.77 -6.98
N LEU A 122 0.01 -16.33 -8.18
CA LEU A 122 -0.39 -17.23 -9.27
C LEU A 122 0.75 -18.17 -9.69
N ASN A 123 1.98 -17.65 -9.80
CA ASN A 123 3.14 -18.44 -10.17
C ASN A 123 3.49 -19.47 -9.09
N ALA A 124 3.54 -19.07 -7.81
CA ALA A 124 3.79 -19.98 -6.70
C ALA A 124 2.69 -21.05 -6.57
N ALA A 125 1.44 -20.70 -6.85
CA ALA A 125 0.34 -21.66 -6.88
C ALA A 125 0.52 -22.71 -7.97
N LYS A 126 0.94 -22.30 -9.17
CA LYS A 126 1.23 -23.22 -10.27
C LYS A 126 2.37 -24.19 -9.93
N GLU A 127 3.43 -23.70 -9.30
CA GLU A 127 4.56 -24.53 -8.83
C GLU A 127 4.16 -25.54 -7.75
N MET A 128 3.16 -25.20 -6.92
CA MET A 128 2.65 -26.05 -5.84
C MET A 128 1.42 -26.88 -6.23
N ASN A 129 1.13 -27.03 -7.53
CA ASN A 129 -0.03 -27.76 -8.06
C ASN A 129 -1.38 -27.28 -7.48
N CYS A 130 -1.49 -25.99 -7.18
CA CYS A 130 -2.73 -25.34 -6.74
C CYS A 130 -3.40 -24.66 -7.94
N THR A 131 -4.73 -24.74 -8.01
CA THR A 131 -5.52 -23.97 -8.96
C THR A 131 -5.66 -22.55 -8.43
N ALA A 132 -5.29 -21.56 -9.25
CA ALA A 132 -5.33 -20.16 -8.88
C ALA A 132 -6.01 -19.29 -9.92
N ARG A 133 -6.81 -18.31 -9.49
CA ARG A 133 -7.36 -17.24 -10.34
C ARG A 133 -7.26 -15.91 -9.62
N TYR A 134 -7.05 -14.84 -10.37
CA TYR A 134 -7.06 -13.48 -9.85
C TYR A 134 -8.18 -12.70 -10.54
N ALA A 135 -8.82 -11.81 -9.80
CA ALA A 135 -9.79 -10.87 -10.33
C ALA A 135 -9.73 -9.53 -9.58
N LYS A 136 -10.24 -8.48 -10.22
CA LYS A 136 -10.34 -7.17 -9.59
C LYS A 136 -11.56 -7.09 -8.67
N GLU A 137 -12.68 -7.68 -9.09
CA GLU A 137 -13.86 -7.86 -8.26
C GLU A 137 -14.09 -9.32 -7.88
N VAL A 138 -14.62 -9.55 -6.67
CA VAL A 138 -14.90 -10.91 -6.17
C VAL A 138 -15.93 -11.66 -7.04
N THR A 139 -16.88 -10.93 -7.62
CA THR A 139 -17.95 -11.43 -8.51
C THR A 139 -17.40 -12.11 -9.76
N GLU A 140 -16.30 -11.61 -10.32
CA GLU A 140 -15.65 -12.19 -11.51
C GLU A 140 -15.11 -13.61 -11.24
N LEU A 141 -14.73 -13.91 -9.99
CA LEU A 141 -14.26 -15.26 -9.62
C LEU A 141 -15.41 -16.29 -9.62
N LEU A 142 -16.65 -15.85 -9.40
CA LEU A 142 -17.84 -16.70 -9.28
C LEU A 142 -18.51 -17.01 -10.61
N GLN A 143 -18.25 -16.24 -11.67
CA GLN A 143 -18.93 -16.38 -12.96
C GLN A 143 -18.48 -17.58 -13.80
N HIS A 144 -17.32 -18.18 -13.48
CA HIS A 144 -16.73 -19.30 -14.22
C HIS A 144 -16.85 -20.66 -13.51
N GLU A 145 -17.79 -20.81 -12.57
CA GLU A 145 -18.15 -22.11 -11.96
C GLU A 145 -19.49 -22.68 -12.50
N LYS A 146 -20.08 -22.06 -13.53
CA LYS A 146 -21.26 -22.60 -14.24
C LYS A 146 -20.89 -23.34 -15.51
#